data_AF-A0A3S4JM22-F1
#
_entry.id   AF-A0A3S4JM22-F1
#
_cell.length_a   1.000
_cell.length_b   1.000
_cell.length_c   1.000
_cell.angle_alpha   90.00
_cell.angle_beta   90.00
_cell.angle_gamma   90.00
#
_symmetry.space_group_name_H-M   'P 1'
#
loop_
_entity.id
_entity.type
_entity.pdbx_description
1 polymer ?
#
loop_
_entity_poly.entity_id
_entity_poly.type
_entity_poly.pdbx_seq_one_letter_code
_entity_poly.pdbx_strand_id
1 'polypeptide(L)'
;MSNSVGFLSKFTRGMGDLSFAVKDTIDVSDYPTQAGSRVFMHAPPAAHNARIVQQFLDEGCQLLGKTMLHELAFGVTGINHWGGTPVNYSFPDIIPGGSSSGSATVVAAGCVDFAIGTDTGGSVRMPAACCGVIGLKPTWGMISRDGVIPKHSSLDCVGFFTQTCGTLLQVMEKAQGKVADRSISLPAIGVMKGHATEAIDALLAQRLQPLSAAATTVDLTYFTEAHQAGLTLISHENWQAYASIIDAEGISPDVVTRIRAGSAVTAAELANAEAVREKFSEALDHQLAETPLIILPTLPELPPTLSEASDPLNVVNLTRLIRPFNLSGHPAMSLPIGVIDGRPVAMQLITHKNHDLNLCVYAKKLVESFT
;
A
#
# COMPACT_ATOMS: atom_id res chain seq x y z
N MET A 1 0.18 27.76 -5.70
CA MET A 1 -0.91 26.92 -5.17
C MET A 1 -0.49 26.52 -3.77
N SER A 2 -1.32 26.72 -2.74
CA SER A 2 -0.92 26.36 -1.37
C SER A 2 -0.57 24.87 -1.33
N ASN A 3 0.63 24.52 -0.88
CA ASN A 3 1.07 23.14 -0.72
C ASN A 3 0.08 22.43 0.22
N SER A 4 -0.91 21.74 -0.35
CA SER A 4 -1.83 20.95 0.45
C SER A 4 -1.04 19.74 0.95
N VAL A 5 -1.31 19.34 2.20
CA VAL A 5 -0.65 18.22 2.88
C VAL A 5 -1.08 16.85 2.28
N GLY A 6 -1.52 16.82 1.01
CA GLY A 6 -1.93 15.60 0.32
C GLY A 6 -3.41 15.54 -0.09
N PHE A 7 -4.24 16.54 0.24
CA PHE A 7 -5.60 16.63 -0.28
C PHE A 7 -5.62 17.14 -1.72
N LEU A 8 -6.32 16.43 -2.60
CA LEU A 8 -6.71 16.93 -3.91
C LEU A 8 -7.89 17.90 -3.76
N SER A 9 -8.90 17.50 -3.00
CA SER A 9 -10.08 18.31 -2.69
C SER A 9 -10.54 18.05 -1.27
N LYS A 10 -11.04 19.10 -0.60
CA LYS A 10 -11.58 19.02 0.77
C LYS A 10 -13.08 19.25 0.74
N PHE A 11 -13.81 18.38 1.43
CA PHE A 11 -15.25 18.46 1.60
C PHE A 11 -15.67 17.55 2.75
N THR A 12 -16.84 17.76 3.32
CA THR A 12 -17.34 16.93 4.42
C THR A 12 -18.56 16.12 4.00
N ARG A 13 -18.55 14.82 4.31
CA ARG A 13 -19.70 13.91 4.19
C ARG A 13 -19.78 13.04 5.45
N GLY A 14 -20.99 12.80 5.95
CA GLY A 14 -21.21 12.04 7.18
C GLY A 14 -20.83 12.81 8.44
N MET A 15 -21.08 12.17 9.59
CA MET A 15 -20.70 12.62 10.92
C MET A 15 -20.33 11.38 11.73
N GLY A 16 -19.27 11.45 12.54
CA GLY A 16 -18.69 10.23 13.06
C GLY A 16 -17.60 10.38 14.10
N ASP A 17 -17.22 9.25 14.68
CA ASP A 17 -16.14 9.09 15.66
C ASP A 17 -14.75 9.09 15.01
N LEU A 18 -14.65 8.58 13.78
CA LEU A 18 -13.44 8.58 12.97
C LEU A 18 -13.62 9.39 11.69
N SER A 19 -12.64 10.24 11.42
CA SER A 19 -12.52 11.00 10.18
C SER A 19 -11.62 10.27 9.17
N PHE A 20 -11.95 10.37 7.88
CA PHE A 20 -11.15 9.74 6.83
C PHE A 20 -11.04 10.55 5.55
N ALA A 21 -10.04 10.23 4.74
CA ALA A 21 -9.89 10.71 3.38
C ALA A 21 -9.68 9.52 2.42
N VAL A 22 -9.98 9.71 1.13
CA VAL A 22 -9.89 8.63 0.14
C VAL A 22 -9.06 9.00 -1.06
N LYS A 23 -8.21 8.08 -1.52
CA LYS A 23 -7.44 8.23 -2.76
C LYS A 23 -8.36 8.53 -3.94
N ASP A 24 -7.92 9.44 -4.82
CA ASP A 24 -8.65 9.82 -6.04
C ASP A 24 -8.66 8.74 -7.16
N THR A 25 -8.58 7.46 -6.78
CA THR A 25 -8.98 6.30 -7.60
C THR A 25 -10.27 5.66 -7.07
N ILE A 26 -10.85 6.22 -6.01
CA ILE A 26 -12.01 5.68 -5.30
C ILE A 26 -13.16 6.67 -5.43
N ASP A 27 -14.29 6.19 -5.94
CA ASP A 27 -15.45 7.03 -6.22
C ASP A 27 -16.10 7.58 -4.96
N VAL A 28 -16.50 8.85 -5.05
CA VAL A 28 -17.31 9.54 -4.05
C VAL A 28 -18.41 10.27 -4.80
N SER A 29 -19.67 10.01 -4.45
CA SER A 29 -20.84 10.59 -5.09
C SER A 29 -20.73 12.11 -5.16
N ASP A 30 -21.09 12.67 -6.31
CA ASP A 30 -21.04 14.12 -6.63
C ASP A 30 -19.64 14.70 -6.82
N TYR A 31 -18.58 13.89 -6.75
CA TYR A 31 -17.21 14.33 -7.03
C TYR A 31 -16.62 13.54 -8.20
N PRO A 32 -15.81 14.18 -9.06
CA PRO A 32 -15.09 13.46 -10.10
C PRO A 32 -14.02 12.56 -9.49
N THR A 33 -13.69 11.48 -10.20
CA THR A 33 -12.53 10.64 -9.92
C THR A 33 -11.53 10.88 -11.04
N GLN A 34 -10.41 11.54 -10.73
CA GLN A 34 -9.46 12.03 -11.73
C GLN A 34 -8.20 11.18 -11.82
N ALA A 35 -8.02 10.20 -10.92
CA ALA A 35 -6.86 9.33 -10.87
C ALA A 35 -5.51 10.09 -10.83
N GLY A 36 -5.51 11.35 -10.39
CA GLY A 36 -4.33 12.20 -10.43
C GLY A 36 -3.79 12.45 -11.84
N SER A 37 -4.63 12.32 -12.87
CA SER A 37 -4.24 12.53 -14.27
C SER A 37 -5.06 13.63 -14.91
N ARG A 38 -4.41 14.46 -15.73
CA ARG A 38 -5.09 15.51 -16.49
C ARG A 38 -6.09 14.94 -17.49
N VAL A 39 -5.87 13.71 -17.97
CA VAL A 39 -6.77 13.05 -18.93
C VAL A 39 -8.21 12.93 -18.39
N PHE A 40 -8.36 12.88 -17.07
CA PHE A 40 -9.64 12.81 -16.37
C PHE A 40 -10.05 14.13 -15.73
N MET A 41 -9.44 15.26 -16.11
CA MET A 41 -9.76 16.58 -15.49
C MET A 41 -11.23 16.98 -15.68
N HIS A 42 -11.88 16.47 -16.73
CA HIS A 42 -13.29 16.68 -17.04
C HIS A 42 -14.15 15.43 -16.87
N ALA A 43 -13.67 14.43 -16.10
CA ALA A 43 -14.49 13.28 -15.76
C ALA A 43 -15.80 13.74 -15.09
N PRO A 44 -16.95 13.17 -15.45
CA PRO A 44 -18.20 13.50 -14.77
C PRO A 44 -18.11 13.10 -13.30
N PRO A 45 -18.84 13.78 -12.41
CA PRO A 45 -18.99 13.33 -11.02
C PRO A 45 -19.46 11.87 -10.95
N ALA A 46 -18.92 11.11 -10.00
CA ALA A 46 -19.38 9.75 -9.76
C ALA A 46 -20.84 9.76 -9.31
N ALA A 47 -21.65 8.85 -9.86
CA ALA A 47 -23.08 8.73 -9.54
C ALA A 47 -23.33 8.10 -8.16
N HIS A 48 -22.37 7.30 -7.67
CA HIS A 48 -22.46 6.58 -6.42
C HIS A 48 -21.10 6.59 -5.71
N ASN A 49 -21.13 6.44 -4.39
CA ASN A 49 -19.94 6.16 -3.61
C ASN A 49 -19.39 4.78 -3.95
N ALA A 50 -18.07 4.61 -3.92
CA ALA A 50 -17.47 3.29 -3.86
C ALA A 50 -18.02 2.51 -2.66
N ARG A 51 -18.14 1.18 -2.78
CA ARG A 51 -18.80 0.34 -1.75
C ARG A 51 -18.21 0.56 -0.35
N ILE A 52 -16.88 0.67 -0.27
CA ILE A 52 -16.16 0.89 0.98
C ILE A 52 -16.38 2.30 1.56
N VAL A 53 -16.54 3.31 0.70
CA VAL A 53 -16.85 4.68 1.13
C VAL A 53 -18.24 4.73 1.75
N GLN A 54 -19.23 4.13 1.08
CA GLN A 54 -20.58 4.07 1.62
C GLN A 54 -20.61 3.30 2.95
N GLN A 55 -19.90 2.17 3.03
CA GLN A 55 -19.83 1.40 4.26
C GLN A 55 -19.27 2.20 5.45
N PHE A 56 -18.18 2.96 5.28
CA PHE A 56 -17.67 3.79 6.38
C PHE A 56 -18.62 4.93 6.76
N LEU A 57 -19.34 5.53 5.80
CA LEU A 57 -20.36 6.52 6.11
C LEU A 57 -21.52 5.90 6.93
N ASP A 58 -21.95 4.69 6.58
CA ASP A 58 -22.99 3.95 7.29
C ASP A 58 -22.54 3.53 8.71
N GLU A 59 -21.26 3.21 8.87
CA GLU A 59 -20.60 2.89 10.15
C GLU A 59 -20.26 4.13 11.00
N GLY A 60 -20.83 5.29 10.66
CA GLY A 60 -20.69 6.53 11.40
C GLY A 60 -19.27 7.09 11.37
N CYS A 61 -18.63 7.11 10.19
CA CYS A 61 -17.38 7.83 9.95
C CYS A 61 -17.61 9.09 9.11
N GLN A 62 -16.69 10.06 9.20
CA GLN A 62 -16.77 11.33 8.50
C GLN A 62 -15.70 11.43 7.40
N LEU A 63 -16.11 11.53 6.15
CA LEU A 63 -15.21 11.75 5.01
C LEU A 63 -14.86 13.24 4.89
N LEU A 64 -13.56 13.57 4.83
CA LEU A 64 -13.01 14.93 4.78
C LEU A 64 -12.39 15.33 3.43
N GLY A 65 -12.38 14.43 2.45
CA GLY A 65 -12.00 14.78 1.08
C GLY A 65 -11.32 13.67 0.30
N LYS A 66 -10.87 14.02 -0.90
CA LYS A 66 -10.09 13.13 -1.78
C LYS A 66 -8.61 13.50 -1.73
N THR A 67 -7.75 12.50 -1.80
CA THR A 67 -6.29 12.65 -1.69
C THR A 67 -5.58 12.48 -3.03
N MET A 68 -4.47 13.20 -3.15
CA MET A 68 -3.52 13.10 -4.24
C MET A 68 -2.90 11.70 -4.35
N LEU A 69 -2.43 11.38 -5.54
CA LEU A 69 -1.78 10.11 -5.86
C LEU A 69 -0.73 10.29 -6.96
N HIS A 70 0.16 9.31 -7.09
CA HIS A 70 0.92 9.15 -8.33
C HIS A 70 -0.06 8.86 -9.48
N GLU A 71 0.14 9.52 -10.62
CA GLU A 71 -0.77 9.51 -11.76
C GLU A 71 -1.18 8.09 -12.18
N LEU A 72 -2.50 7.89 -12.39
CA LEU A 72 -3.15 6.61 -12.75
C LEU A 72 -2.88 5.45 -11.79
N ALA A 73 -2.44 5.77 -10.56
CA ALA A 73 -1.90 4.83 -9.60
C ALA A 73 -0.64 4.06 -10.07
N PHE A 74 0.02 4.49 -11.16
CA PHE A 74 1.09 3.74 -11.82
C PHE A 74 2.50 4.29 -11.55
N GLY A 75 2.86 4.34 -10.26
CA GLY A 75 4.21 4.63 -9.82
C GLY A 75 4.36 4.66 -8.31
N VAL A 76 5.62 4.62 -7.86
CA VAL A 76 5.97 4.30 -6.46
C VAL A 76 6.52 5.49 -5.68
N THR A 77 6.73 6.63 -6.34
CA THR A 77 7.34 7.81 -5.71
C THR A 77 6.32 8.78 -5.11
N GLY A 78 5.10 8.79 -5.65
CA GLY A 78 4.11 9.81 -5.31
C GLY A 78 4.32 11.16 -6.00
N ILE A 79 5.38 11.31 -6.81
CA ILE A 79 5.60 12.47 -7.67
C ILE A 79 4.47 12.53 -8.70
N ASN A 80 3.83 13.69 -8.81
CA ASN A 80 2.78 13.94 -9.78
C ASN A 80 2.97 15.34 -10.38
N HIS A 81 3.23 15.39 -11.69
CA HIS A 81 3.52 16.64 -12.42
C HIS A 81 2.29 17.49 -12.70
N TRP A 82 1.09 16.92 -12.65
CA TRP A 82 -0.15 17.61 -12.95
C TRP A 82 -0.84 18.12 -11.68
N GLY A 83 -1.24 17.22 -10.79
CA GLY A 83 -1.97 17.60 -9.58
C GLY A 83 -1.07 18.06 -8.42
N GLY A 84 0.26 17.96 -8.59
CA GLY A 84 1.25 18.32 -7.60
C GLY A 84 1.68 17.15 -6.71
N THR A 85 2.90 17.22 -6.21
CA THR A 85 3.47 16.19 -5.32
C THR A 85 3.17 16.55 -3.87
N PRO A 86 2.49 15.69 -3.08
CA PRO A 86 2.30 15.93 -1.66
C PRO A 86 3.63 16.08 -0.92
N VAL A 87 3.72 17.05 -0.02
CA VAL A 87 4.87 17.20 0.87
C VAL A 87 4.75 16.16 1.97
N ASN A 88 5.70 15.23 2.06
CA ASN A 88 5.77 14.26 3.16
C ASN A 88 5.90 15.01 4.49
N TYR A 89 4.86 14.96 5.32
CA TYR A 89 4.74 15.79 6.53
C TYR A 89 5.87 15.53 7.53
N SER A 90 6.18 14.25 7.77
CA SER A 90 7.17 13.82 8.75
C SER A 90 8.60 13.96 8.23
N PHE A 91 8.78 13.87 6.91
CA PHE A 91 10.10 13.87 6.24
C PHE A 91 10.07 14.71 4.95
N PRO A 92 10.04 16.05 5.02
CA PRO A 92 9.73 16.93 3.89
C PRO A 92 10.61 16.78 2.64
N ASP A 93 11.87 16.37 2.80
CA ASP A 93 12.81 16.18 1.69
C ASP A 93 12.69 14.80 1.03
N ILE A 94 12.01 13.86 1.69
CA ILE A 94 11.80 12.48 1.25
C ILE A 94 10.54 12.40 0.40
N ILE A 95 10.57 11.54 -0.61
CA ILE A 95 9.37 11.26 -1.38
C ILE A 95 8.21 10.85 -0.44
N PRO A 96 6.94 11.23 -0.71
CA PRO A 96 5.82 10.71 0.06
C PRO A 96 5.59 9.21 -0.21
N GLY A 97 6.23 8.65 -1.23
CA GLY A 97 5.97 7.30 -1.72
C GLY A 97 4.65 7.23 -2.48
N GLY A 98 4.42 6.12 -3.18
CA GLY A 98 3.30 6.02 -4.10
C GLY A 98 2.78 4.60 -4.31
N SER A 99 1.61 4.45 -4.94
CA SER A 99 0.87 5.57 -5.54
C SER A 99 -0.07 6.33 -4.60
N SER A 100 -0.38 5.82 -3.40
CA SER A 100 -1.32 6.48 -2.47
C SER A 100 -0.65 7.59 -1.62
N SER A 101 0.07 8.50 -2.28
CA SER A 101 0.93 9.53 -1.66
C SER A 101 0.17 10.46 -0.72
N GLY A 102 -0.95 11.02 -1.19
CA GLY A 102 -1.76 11.93 -0.41
C GLY A 102 -2.40 11.25 0.79
N SER A 103 -2.87 10.00 0.65
CA SER A 103 -3.47 9.22 1.74
C SER A 103 -2.51 9.03 2.92
N ALA A 104 -1.26 8.65 2.66
CA ALA A 104 -0.26 8.52 3.73
C ALA A 104 0.09 9.88 4.35
N THR A 105 0.21 10.93 3.53
CA THR A 105 0.60 12.26 3.97
C THR A 105 -0.45 12.90 4.89
N VAL A 106 -1.74 12.82 4.54
CA VAL A 106 -2.81 13.41 5.38
C VAL A 106 -2.94 12.69 6.73
N VAL A 107 -2.68 11.38 6.77
CA VAL A 107 -2.61 10.61 8.02
C VAL A 107 -1.39 11.00 8.82
N ALA A 108 -0.21 11.09 8.20
CA ALA A 108 1.02 11.50 8.88
C ALA A 108 0.89 12.90 9.51
N ALA A 109 0.16 13.80 8.85
CA ALA A 109 -0.11 15.15 9.34
C ALA A 109 -1.24 15.25 10.38
N GLY A 110 -1.90 14.15 10.74
CA GLY A 110 -3.03 14.16 11.66
C GLY A 110 -4.25 14.91 11.12
N CYS A 111 -4.40 15.05 9.81
CA CYS A 111 -5.55 15.70 9.20
C CYS A 111 -6.82 14.83 9.22
N VAL A 112 -6.63 13.50 9.32
CA VAL A 112 -7.68 12.47 9.40
C VAL A 112 -7.19 11.33 10.28
N ASP A 113 -8.12 10.59 10.89
CA ASP A 113 -7.78 9.41 11.72
C ASP A 113 -7.27 8.24 10.88
N PHE A 114 -7.85 8.08 9.68
CA PHE A 114 -7.39 7.10 8.70
C PHE A 114 -7.56 7.58 7.25
N ALA A 115 -6.89 6.92 6.31
CA ALA A 115 -7.15 7.16 4.89
C ALA A 115 -7.24 5.85 4.13
N ILE A 116 -8.01 5.87 3.04
CA ILE A 116 -8.17 4.74 2.13
C ILE A 116 -7.24 4.94 0.92
N GLY A 117 -6.54 3.89 0.54
CA GLY A 117 -5.72 3.82 -0.67
C GLY A 117 -5.91 2.51 -1.42
N THR A 118 -5.08 2.31 -2.44
CA THR A 118 -5.03 1.07 -3.20
C THR A 118 -3.60 0.54 -3.24
N ASP A 119 -3.43 -0.78 -3.23
CA ASP A 119 -2.15 -1.48 -3.21
C ASP A 119 -2.16 -2.66 -4.19
N THR A 120 -1.57 -2.42 -5.37
CA THR A 120 -1.40 -3.42 -6.44
C THR A 120 -0.02 -4.06 -6.45
N GLY A 121 1.00 -3.27 -6.08
CA GLY A 121 2.39 -3.71 -6.03
C GLY A 121 3.16 -3.07 -4.88
N GLY A 122 2.45 -2.61 -3.85
CA GLY A 122 3.00 -1.87 -2.73
C GLY A 122 2.38 -0.50 -2.44
N SER A 123 1.36 -0.07 -3.19
CA SER A 123 0.90 1.33 -3.19
C SER A 123 0.20 1.81 -1.91
N VAL A 124 0.03 0.95 -0.89
CA VAL A 124 -0.27 1.35 0.49
C VAL A 124 0.98 1.26 1.37
N ARG A 125 1.69 0.13 1.31
CA ARG A 125 2.86 -0.13 2.19
C ARG A 125 4.06 0.76 1.89
N MET A 126 4.31 1.09 0.63
CA MET A 126 5.37 2.00 0.18
C MET A 126 5.22 3.42 0.77
N PRO A 127 4.11 4.14 0.52
CA PRO A 127 3.93 5.47 1.10
C PRO A 127 3.80 5.43 2.62
N ALA A 128 3.30 4.34 3.21
CA ALA A 128 3.30 4.18 4.67
C ALA A 128 4.72 4.15 5.24
N ALA A 129 5.62 3.37 4.64
CA ALA A 129 7.03 3.33 5.00
C ALA A 129 7.73 4.68 4.78
N CYS A 130 7.42 5.39 3.68
CA CYS A 130 8.01 6.69 3.38
C CYS A 130 7.52 7.80 4.33
N CYS A 131 6.26 7.77 4.77
CA CYS A 131 5.68 8.81 5.62
C CYS A 131 5.78 8.49 7.12
N GLY A 132 6.28 7.30 7.49
CA GLY A 132 6.36 6.86 8.89
C GLY A 132 4.99 6.62 9.52
N VAL A 133 4.04 6.07 8.76
CA VAL A 133 2.70 5.69 9.24
C VAL A 133 2.46 4.19 9.03
N ILE A 134 1.37 3.66 9.58
CA ILE A 134 0.99 2.26 9.38
C ILE A 134 0.20 2.15 8.09
N GLY A 135 0.52 1.14 7.27
CA GLY A 135 -0.21 0.85 6.03
C GLY A 135 -0.58 -0.63 5.92
N LEU A 136 -1.86 -0.95 5.82
CA LEU A 136 -2.36 -2.32 5.68
C LEU A 136 -2.86 -2.56 4.25
N LYS A 137 -2.30 -3.57 3.59
CA LYS A 137 -2.89 -4.24 2.43
C LYS A 137 -3.65 -5.48 2.94
N PRO A 138 -4.99 -5.48 2.91
CA PRO A 138 -5.78 -6.66 3.28
C PRO A 138 -5.54 -7.84 2.34
N THR A 139 -6.06 -9.01 2.71
CA THR A 139 -6.21 -10.18 1.86
C THR A 139 -6.89 -9.76 0.54
N TRP A 140 -6.39 -10.27 -0.59
CA TRP A 140 -6.97 -9.96 -1.88
C TRP A 140 -8.45 -10.38 -1.91
N GLY A 141 -9.32 -9.47 -2.34
CA GLY A 141 -10.78 -9.67 -2.35
C GLY A 141 -11.50 -9.45 -1.02
N MET A 142 -10.78 -9.19 0.09
CA MET A 142 -11.40 -8.96 1.41
C MET A 142 -12.25 -7.68 1.44
N ILE A 143 -11.71 -6.59 0.89
CA ILE A 143 -12.41 -5.30 0.79
C ILE A 143 -12.87 -5.10 -0.65
N SER A 144 -14.16 -4.80 -0.83
CA SER A 144 -14.74 -4.58 -2.16
C SER A 144 -14.02 -3.46 -2.92
N ARG A 145 -13.79 -3.69 -4.21
CA ARG A 145 -13.24 -2.72 -5.18
C ARG A 145 -14.32 -2.09 -6.06
N ASP A 146 -15.58 -2.30 -5.75
CA ASP A 146 -16.67 -1.64 -6.47
C ASP A 146 -16.59 -0.11 -6.29
N GLY A 147 -16.58 0.62 -7.42
CA GLY A 147 -16.27 2.06 -7.49
C GLY A 147 -14.78 2.42 -7.36
N VAL A 148 -13.87 1.50 -7.71
CA VAL A 148 -12.42 1.74 -7.70
C VAL A 148 -11.82 1.55 -9.10
N ILE A 149 -10.95 2.46 -9.52
CA ILE A 149 -10.21 2.37 -10.79
C ILE A 149 -8.76 1.89 -10.58
N PRO A 150 -8.20 1.04 -11.47
CA PRO A 150 -8.86 0.45 -12.63
C PRO A 150 -9.91 -0.60 -12.22
N LYS A 151 -10.98 -0.70 -13.02
CA LYS A 151 -12.15 -1.56 -12.72
C LYS A 151 -11.78 -3.03 -12.55
N HIS A 152 -10.78 -3.50 -13.29
CA HIS A 152 -10.31 -4.89 -13.24
C HIS A 152 -8.84 -4.90 -12.80
N SER A 153 -8.53 -5.73 -11.81
CA SER A 153 -7.15 -6.14 -11.51
C SER A 153 -7.15 -7.41 -10.67
N SER A 154 -6.21 -8.31 -10.95
CA SER A 154 -6.00 -9.57 -10.22
C SER A 154 -5.08 -9.42 -8.99
N LEU A 155 -4.64 -8.20 -8.67
CA LEU A 155 -3.64 -7.92 -7.63
C LEU A 155 -4.02 -6.78 -6.70
N ASP A 156 -4.78 -5.81 -7.21
CA ASP A 156 -5.09 -4.59 -6.48
C ASP A 156 -6.01 -4.85 -5.28
N CYS A 157 -5.69 -4.22 -4.17
CA CYS A 157 -6.43 -4.30 -2.90
C CYS A 157 -6.75 -2.88 -2.43
N VAL A 158 -7.96 -2.65 -1.92
CA VAL A 158 -8.27 -1.45 -1.14
C VAL A 158 -7.65 -1.62 0.24
N GLY A 159 -6.84 -0.66 0.67
CA GLY A 159 -6.10 -0.72 1.94
C GLY A 159 -6.17 0.58 2.74
N PHE A 160 -5.60 0.55 3.94
CA PHE A 160 -5.81 1.58 4.95
C PHE A 160 -4.50 2.12 5.52
N PHE A 161 -4.53 3.41 5.86
CA PHE A 161 -3.46 4.11 6.55
C PHE A 161 -3.93 4.61 7.91
N THR A 162 -3.10 4.48 8.95
CA THR A 162 -3.37 5.05 10.29
C THR A 162 -2.07 5.42 10.98
N GLN A 163 -2.15 6.22 12.05
CA GLN A 163 -0.98 6.47 12.92
C GLN A 163 -0.77 5.39 13.98
N THR A 164 -1.83 4.68 14.39
CA THR A 164 -1.76 3.73 15.51
C THR A 164 -2.43 2.39 15.17
N CYS A 165 -1.89 1.29 15.69
CA CYS A 165 -2.50 -0.04 15.54
C CYS A 165 -3.91 -0.10 16.14
N GLY A 166 -4.18 0.70 17.17
CA GLY A 166 -5.51 0.80 17.80
C GLY A 166 -6.55 1.37 16.83
N THR A 167 -6.23 2.46 16.13
CA THR A 167 -7.10 3.03 15.09
C THR A 167 -7.26 2.04 13.93
N LEU A 168 -6.18 1.38 13.49
CA LEU A 168 -6.25 0.42 12.40
C LEU A 168 -7.20 -0.75 12.70
N LEU A 169 -7.16 -1.27 13.93
CA LEU A 169 -8.07 -2.32 14.36
C LEU A 169 -9.53 -1.84 14.29
N GLN A 170 -9.84 -0.64 14.76
CA GLN A 170 -11.20 -0.08 14.67
C GLN A 170 -11.65 0.08 13.21
N VAL A 171 -10.77 0.55 12.33
CA VAL A 171 -11.04 0.68 10.89
C VAL A 171 -11.35 -0.68 10.27
N MET A 172 -10.54 -1.70 10.56
CA MET A 172 -10.76 -3.05 10.05
C MET A 172 -12.02 -3.70 10.61
N GLU A 173 -12.38 -3.43 11.87
CA GLU A 173 -13.62 -3.94 12.44
C GLU A 173 -14.87 -3.32 11.80
N LYS A 174 -14.82 -2.03 11.43
CA LYS A 174 -15.87 -1.38 10.63
C LYS A 174 -15.90 -1.91 9.18
N ALA A 175 -14.76 -2.31 8.62
CA ALA A 175 -14.64 -2.80 7.25
C ALA A 175 -15.02 -4.29 7.05
N GLN A 176 -14.68 -5.16 8.00
CA GLN A 176 -14.82 -6.62 7.89
C GLN A 176 -15.74 -7.23 8.97
N GLY A 177 -16.08 -6.48 10.01
CA GLY A 177 -16.73 -6.99 11.22
C GLY A 177 -15.75 -7.19 12.38
N LYS A 178 -16.29 -7.37 13.58
CA LYS A 178 -15.48 -7.41 14.82
C LYS A 178 -14.59 -8.66 14.92
N VAL A 179 -13.42 -8.49 15.56
CA VAL A 179 -12.61 -9.63 16.01
C VAL A 179 -13.41 -10.48 16.99
N ALA A 180 -13.42 -11.80 16.77
CA ALA A 180 -14.03 -12.75 17.70
C ALA A 180 -13.28 -12.82 19.04
N ASP A 181 -11.95 -12.81 19.01
CA ASP A 181 -11.09 -12.87 20.20
C ASP A 181 -9.86 -11.95 20.09
N ARG A 182 -9.82 -10.91 20.92
CA ARG A 182 -8.68 -9.97 20.98
C ARG A 182 -7.56 -10.45 21.92
N SER A 183 -7.74 -11.57 22.61
CA SER A 183 -6.77 -12.11 23.56
C SER A 183 -5.62 -12.87 22.91
N ILE A 184 -5.70 -13.14 21.59
CA ILE A 184 -4.69 -13.88 20.81
C ILE A 184 -3.26 -13.43 21.12
N SER A 185 -2.39 -14.37 21.47
CA SER A 185 -0.96 -14.10 21.70
C SER A 185 -0.22 -13.88 20.38
N LEU A 186 1.00 -13.33 20.45
CA LEU A 186 1.90 -13.39 19.30
C LEU A 186 2.18 -14.86 18.95
N PRO A 187 2.04 -15.27 17.68
CA PRO A 187 2.35 -16.63 17.26
C PRO A 187 3.86 -16.82 17.08
N ALA A 188 4.30 -18.01 16.66
CA ALA A 188 5.67 -18.22 16.19
C ALA A 188 5.99 -17.27 15.03
N ILE A 189 7.18 -16.67 15.07
CA ILE A 189 7.59 -15.59 14.16
C ILE A 189 8.68 -16.12 13.23
N GLY A 190 8.46 -15.99 11.92
CA GLY A 190 9.51 -16.16 10.91
C GLY A 190 10.10 -14.80 10.56
N VAL A 191 11.42 -14.69 10.48
CA VAL A 191 12.11 -13.44 10.12
C VAL A 191 12.95 -13.68 8.86
N MET A 192 12.65 -12.95 7.78
CA MET A 192 13.51 -12.93 6.59
C MET A 192 14.62 -11.90 6.77
N LYS A 193 15.87 -12.30 6.53
CA LYS A 193 17.08 -11.49 6.72
C LYS A 193 17.87 -11.39 5.43
N GLY A 194 18.68 -10.34 5.26
CA GLY A 194 19.61 -10.20 4.13
C GLY A 194 18.95 -9.70 2.83
N HIS A 195 17.73 -9.16 2.91
CA HIS A 195 16.99 -8.67 1.75
C HIS A 195 17.02 -7.13 1.62
N ALA A 196 17.47 -6.43 2.67
CA ALA A 196 17.65 -4.98 2.72
C ALA A 196 19.12 -4.62 2.94
N THR A 197 19.42 -3.32 2.98
CA THR A 197 20.74 -2.83 3.42
C THR A 197 21.06 -3.32 4.83
N GLU A 198 22.36 -3.52 5.11
CA GLU A 198 22.84 -3.99 6.41
C GLU A 198 22.31 -3.13 7.58
N ALA A 199 22.21 -1.81 7.40
CA ALA A 199 21.69 -0.90 8.41
C ALA A 199 20.20 -1.14 8.73
N ILE A 200 19.38 -1.42 7.71
CA ILE A 200 17.96 -1.73 7.88
C ILE A 200 17.79 -3.08 8.57
N ASP A 201 18.55 -4.10 8.13
CA ASP A 201 18.51 -5.43 8.74
C ASP A 201 18.99 -5.40 10.21
N ALA A 202 20.02 -4.61 10.52
CA ALA A 202 20.50 -4.41 11.87
C ALA A 202 19.45 -3.72 12.77
N LEU A 203 18.78 -2.68 12.26
CA LEU A 203 17.69 -2.02 13.00
C LEU A 203 16.51 -2.98 13.23
N LEU A 204 16.14 -3.78 12.23
CA LEU A 204 15.09 -4.79 12.38
C LEU A 204 15.47 -5.83 13.45
N ALA A 205 16.70 -6.37 13.40
CA ALA A 205 17.20 -7.31 14.39
C ALA A 205 17.22 -6.71 15.80
N GLN A 206 17.62 -5.46 15.95
CA GLN A 206 17.59 -4.73 17.22
C GLN A 206 16.16 -4.63 17.78
N ARG A 207 15.18 -4.29 16.93
CA ARG A 207 13.78 -4.16 17.34
C ARG A 207 13.15 -5.49 17.73
N LEU A 208 13.53 -6.57 17.07
CA LEU A 208 13.04 -7.92 17.36
C LEU A 208 13.81 -8.63 18.49
N GLN A 209 14.84 -8.01 19.06
CA GLN A 209 15.65 -8.61 20.14
C GLN A 209 14.82 -9.08 21.36
N PRO A 210 13.78 -8.36 21.83
CA PRO A 210 12.91 -8.84 22.91
C PRO A 210 12.11 -10.11 22.56
N LEU A 211 11.95 -10.41 21.27
CA LEU A 211 11.17 -11.53 20.75
C LEU A 211 12.04 -12.65 20.18
N SER A 212 13.36 -12.60 20.38
CA SER A 212 14.31 -13.50 19.74
C SER A 212 14.07 -14.98 20.04
N ALA A 213 13.49 -15.31 21.20
CA ALA A 213 13.15 -16.68 21.56
C ALA A 213 11.97 -17.25 20.75
N ALA A 214 11.09 -16.40 20.22
CA ALA A 214 9.95 -16.77 19.39
C ALA A 214 10.22 -16.60 17.89
N ALA A 215 11.39 -16.08 17.51
CA ALA A 215 11.75 -15.74 16.15
C ALA A 215 12.73 -16.74 15.55
N THR A 216 12.34 -17.38 14.44
CA THR A 216 13.20 -18.22 13.61
C THR A 216 13.54 -17.50 12.31
N THR A 217 14.72 -17.77 11.75
CA THR A 217 15.06 -17.23 10.42
C THR A 217 14.39 -18.09 9.36
N VAL A 218 13.70 -17.45 8.41
CA VAL A 218 12.99 -18.12 7.31
C VAL A 218 13.40 -17.51 5.97
N ASP A 219 13.30 -18.30 4.91
CA ASP A 219 13.45 -17.84 3.54
C ASP A 219 12.26 -18.34 2.72
N LEU A 220 11.80 -17.53 1.76
CA LEU A 220 10.65 -17.85 0.93
C LEU A 220 11.12 -18.22 -0.47
N THR A 221 10.96 -19.48 -0.83
CA THR A 221 11.19 -19.96 -2.20
C THR A 221 10.32 -19.17 -3.19
N TYR A 222 10.86 -18.86 -4.37
CA TYR A 222 10.20 -18.09 -5.44
C TYR A 222 9.96 -16.59 -5.13
N PHE A 223 10.52 -16.04 -4.06
CA PHE A 223 10.27 -14.65 -3.66
C PHE A 223 10.68 -13.62 -4.74
N THR A 224 11.83 -13.83 -5.39
CA THR A 224 12.32 -12.95 -6.46
C THR A 224 11.46 -13.10 -7.72
N GLU A 225 11.12 -14.33 -8.08
CA GLU A 225 10.26 -14.65 -9.21
C GLU A 225 8.87 -14.07 -9.01
N ALA A 226 8.32 -14.11 -7.80
CA ALA A 226 7.04 -13.52 -7.45
C ALA A 226 7.02 -12.01 -7.64
N HIS A 227 8.13 -11.33 -7.35
CA HIS A 227 8.27 -9.90 -7.66
C HIS A 227 8.18 -9.63 -9.17
N GLN A 228 8.84 -10.45 -10.00
CA GLN A 228 8.82 -10.30 -11.45
C GLN A 228 7.47 -10.66 -12.06
N ALA A 229 6.87 -11.78 -11.64
CA ALA A 229 5.54 -12.20 -12.06
C ALA A 229 4.48 -11.13 -11.74
N GLY A 230 4.54 -10.53 -10.55
CA GLY A 230 3.67 -9.40 -10.19
C GLY A 230 3.87 -8.20 -11.12
N LEU A 231 5.10 -7.87 -11.52
CA LEU A 231 5.36 -6.77 -12.46
C LEU A 231 4.78 -7.05 -13.86
N THR A 232 4.91 -8.29 -14.35
CA THR A 232 4.34 -8.72 -15.63
C THR A 232 2.83 -8.54 -15.66
N LEU A 233 2.13 -9.02 -14.63
CA LEU A 233 0.68 -8.89 -14.51
C LEU A 233 0.24 -7.42 -14.39
N ILE A 234 0.89 -6.63 -13.53
CA ILE A 234 0.62 -5.19 -13.38
C ILE A 234 0.76 -4.46 -14.72
N SER A 235 1.81 -4.76 -15.48
CA SER A 235 2.07 -4.11 -16.77
C SER A 235 0.98 -4.45 -17.79
N HIS A 236 0.61 -5.74 -17.88
CA HIS A 236 -0.45 -6.18 -18.78
C HIS A 236 -1.82 -5.59 -18.42
N GLU A 237 -2.21 -5.63 -17.14
CA GLU A 237 -3.49 -5.10 -16.68
C GLU A 237 -3.59 -3.58 -16.84
N ASN A 238 -2.50 -2.84 -16.61
CA ASN A 238 -2.47 -1.40 -16.87
C ASN A 238 -2.58 -1.08 -18.37
N TRP A 239 -1.95 -1.88 -19.24
CA TRP A 239 -2.17 -1.76 -20.67
C TRP A 239 -3.64 -1.98 -21.03
N GLN A 240 -4.28 -3.04 -20.53
CA GLN A 240 -5.70 -3.27 -20.76
C GLN A 240 -6.59 -2.13 -20.26
N ALA A 241 -6.26 -1.55 -19.11
CA ALA A 241 -7.04 -0.47 -18.51
C ALA A 241 -6.89 0.87 -19.24
N TYR A 242 -5.70 1.18 -19.76
CA TYR A 242 -5.35 2.54 -20.18
C TYR A 242 -4.81 2.66 -21.61
N ALA A 243 -4.66 1.57 -22.38
CA ALA A 243 -4.16 1.62 -23.76
C ALA A 243 -4.94 2.59 -24.66
N SER A 244 -6.25 2.72 -24.46
CA SER A 244 -7.11 3.60 -25.26
C SER A 244 -6.87 5.10 -25.02
N ILE A 245 -6.17 5.47 -23.95
CA ILE A 245 -5.93 6.86 -23.57
C ILE A 245 -4.46 7.28 -23.66
N ILE A 246 -3.53 6.38 -24.02
CA ILE A 246 -2.09 6.67 -24.01
C ILE A 246 -1.65 7.79 -24.96
N ASP A 247 -2.40 8.00 -26.05
CA ASP A 247 -2.14 9.04 -27.04
C ASP A 247 -2.95 10.32 -26.76
N ALA A 248 -3.76 10.34 -25.69
CA ALA A 248 -4.46 11.53 -25.27
C ALA A 248 -3.49 12.57 -24.66
N GLU A 249 -3.79 13.85 -24.87
CA GLU A 249 -3.05 14.91 -24.20
C GLU A 249 -3.25 14.86 -22.68
N GLY A 250 -2.17 15.00 -21.92
CA GLY A 250 -2.23 15.21 -20.47
C GLY A 250 -1.85 14.02 -19.58
N ILE A 251 -1.38 12.91 -20.15
CA ILE A 251 -0.71 11.85 -19.37
C ILE A 251 0.80 12.14 -19.33
N SER A 252 1.44 11.98 -18.17
CA SER A 252 2.89 12.20 -18.05
C SER A 252 3.69 11.20 -18.92
N PRO A 253 4.78 11.63 -19.58
CA PRO A 253 5.54 10.77 -20.49
C PRO A 253 6.05 9.46 -19.85
N ASP A 254 6.47 9.49 -18.59
CA ASP A 254 6.95 8.30 -17.88
C ASP A 254 5.83 7.28 -17.64
N VAL A 255 4.62 7.75 -17.36
CA VAL A 255 3.42 6.91 -17.23
C VAL A 255 3.05 6.30 -18.58
N VAL A 256 3.09 7.08 -19.67
CA VAL A 256 2.87 6.56 -21.04
C VAL A 256 3.87 5.46 -21.39
N THR A 257 5.18 5.67 -21.11
CA THR A 257 6.22 4.66 -21.35
C THR A 257 5.92 3.36 -20.58
N ARG A 258 5.53 3.44 -19.30
CA ARG A 258 5.19 2.27 -18.49
C ARG A 258 3.95 1.54 -18.98
N ILE A 259 2.89 2.26 -19.35
CA ILE A 259 1.66 1.65 -19.89
C ILE A 259 2.00 0.94 -21.21
N ARG A 260 2.72 1.60 -22.12
CA ARG A 260 3.09 1.05 -23.42
C ARG A 260 3.95 -0.21 -23.30
N ALA A 261 4.80 -0.33 -22.29
CA ALA A 261 5.57 -1.54 -22.05
C ALA A 261 4.67 -2.79 -21.85
N GLY A 262 3.46 -2.62 -21.32
CA GLY A 262 2.49 -3.69 -21.14
C GLY A 262 1.98 -4.30 -22.45
N SER A 263 2.09 -3.61 -23.59
CA SER A 263 1.67 -4.14 -24.90
C SER A 263 2.56 -5.27 -25.39
N ALA A 264 3.79 -5.38 -24.87
CA ALA A 264 4.76 -6.40 -25.25
C ALA A 264 4.61 -7.70 -24.43
N VAL A 265 3.79 -7.70 -23.37
CA VAL A 265 3.60 -8.87 -22.51
C VAL A 265 2.86 -9.97 -23.28
N THR A 266 3.53 -11.10 -23.43
CA THR A 266 3.06 -12.26 -24.19
C THR A 266 2.18 -13.19 -23.35
N ALA A 267 1.37 -14.02 -24.01
CA ALA A 267 0.59 -15.05 -23.34
C ALA A 267 1.45 -16.07 -22.56
N ALA A 268 2.67 -16.35 -23.03
CA ALA A 268 3.60 -17.23 -22.35
C ALA A 268 4.14 -16.62 -21.06
N GLU A 269 4.45 -15.31 -21.06
CA GLU A 269 4.87 -14.60 -19.85
C GLU A 269 3.74 -14.51 -18.82
N LEU A 270 2.49 -14.32 -19.26
CA LEU A 270 1.32 -14.36 -18.38
C LEU A 270 1.13 -15.75 -17.77
N ALA A 271 1.19 -16.81 -18.58
CA ALA A 271 1.09 -18.18 -18.08
C ALA A 271 2.20 -18.51 -17.08
N ASN A 272 3.43 -18.05 -17.32
CA ASN A 272 4.53 -18.21 -16.39
C ASN A 272 4.30 -17.40 -15.09
N ALA A 273 3.79 -16.17 -15.18
CA ALA A 273 3.49 -15.36 -14.02
C ALA A 273 2.42 -16.00 -13.12
N GLU A 274 1.39 -16.60 -13.72
CA GLU A 274 0.37 -17.35 -12.97
C GLU A 274 0.93 -18.64 -12.34
N ALA A 275 1.79 -19.38 -13.06
CA ALA A 275 2.47 -20.55 -12.47
C ALA A 275 3.38 -20.17 -11.28
N VAL A 276 4.03 -19.01 -11.34
CA VAL A 276 4.80 -18.47 -10.19
C VAL A 276 3.86 -18.04 -9.07
N ARG A 277 2.70 -17.43 -9.37
CA ARG A 277 1.68 -17.06 -8.36
C ARG A 277 1.28 -18.28 -7.53
N GLU A 278 0.96 -19.39 -8.19
CA GLU A 278 0.57 -20.65 -7.54
C GLU A 278 1.69 -21.16 -6.63
N LYS A 279 2.89 -21.36 -7.19
CA LYS A 279 4.06 -21.89 -6.44
C LYS A 279 4.46 -21.02 -5.24
N PHE A 280 4.51 -19.70 -5.43
CA PHE A 280 4.85 -18.78 -4.35
C PHE A 280 3.77 -18.74 -3.27
N SER A 281 2.48 -18.80 -3.68
CA SER A 281 1.37 -18.86 -2.72
C SER A 281 1.44 -20.13 -1.87
N GLU A 282 1.64 -21.29 -2.49
CA GLU A 282 1.78 -22.57 -1.78
C GLU A 282 2.98 -22.58 -0.84
N ALA A 283 4.14 -22.07 -1.29
CA ALA A 283 5.33 -21.97 -0.45
C ALA A 283 5.11 -21.04 0.77
N LEU A 284 4.45 -19.90 0.57
CA LEU A 284 4.11 -18.97 1.65
C LEU A 284 3.08 -19.56 2.61
N ASP A 285 2.03 -20.21 2.09
CA ASP A 285 1.01 -20.89 2.89
C ASP A 285 1.64 -22.00 3.76
N HIS A 286 2.61 -22.76 3.21
CA HIS A 286 3.38 -23.76 3.96
C HIS A 286 4.25 -23.13 5.05
N GLN A 287 5.00 -22.07 4.74
CA GLN A 287 5.81 -21.38 5.75
C GLN A 287 4.97 -20.77 6.88
N LEU A 288 3.81 -20.20 6.55
CA LEU A 288 2.89 -19.63 7.54
C LEU A 288 2.28 -20.70 8.45
N ALA A 289 2.15 -21.96 7.99
CA ALA A 289 1.72 -23.05 8.85
C ALA A 289 2.71 -23.34 10.00
N GLU A 290 4.00 -23.07 9.80
CA GLU A 290 5.05 -23.21 10.83
C GLU A 290 5.26 -21.92 11.63
N THR A 291 5.29 -20.79 10.94
CA THR A 291 5.49 -19.45 11.50
C THR A 291 4.33 -18.53 11.07
N PRO A 292 3.19 -18.52 11.80
CA PRO A 292 1.98 -17.80 11.37
C PRO A 292 2.10 -16.29 11.22
N LEU A 293 3.23 -15.71 11.66
CA LEU A 293 3.61 -14.34 11.40
C LEU A 293 5.01 -14.31 10.77
N ILE A 294 5.13 -13.75 9.57
CA ILE A 294 6.41 -13.48 8.92
C ILE A 294 6.72 -11.98 9.00
N ILE A 295 7.97 -11.65 9.33
CA ILE A 295 8.49 -10.30 9.43
C ILE A 295 9.69 -10.14 8.50
N LEU A 296 9.73 -9.03 7.76
CA LEU A 296 10.85 -8.61 6.92
C LEU A 296 10.88 -7.08 6.80
N PRO A 297 11.95 -6.44 6.30
CA PRO A 297 11.91 -5.02 5.99
C PRO A 297 10.81 -4.67 4.97
N THR A 298 10.12 -3.53 5.14
CA THR A 298 9.16 -3.08 4.12
C THR A 298 9.89 -2.67 2.85
N LEU A 299 10.95 -1.87 3.00
CA LEU A 299 11.76 -1.39 1.88
C LEU A 299 13.16 -1.98 1.95
N PRO A 300 13.78 -2.31 0.81
CA PRO A 300 15.13 -2.83 0.79
C PRO A 300 16.19 -1.76 1.11
N GLU A 301 15.86 -0.51 0.86
CA GLU A 301 16.75 0.65 0.90
C GLU A 301 15.98 1.80 1.56
N LEU A 302 16.71 2.80 2.09
CA LEU A 302 16.07 3.97 2.66
C LEU A 302 15.28 4.71 1.57
N PRO A 303 14.09 5.26 1.88
CA PRO A 303 13.34 6.00 0.88
C PRO A 303 14.17 7.17 0.32
N PRO A 304 14.19 7.37 -1.02
CA PRO A 304 14.99 8.43 -1.62
C PRO A 304 14.44 9.83 -1.31
N THR A 305 15.31 10.83 -1.38
CA THR A 305 14.86 12.23 -1.46
C THR A 305 14.10 12.48 -2.75
N LEU A 306 13.32 13.57 -2.80
CA LEU A 306 12.70 14.04 -4.04
C LEU A 306 13.72 14.24 -5.17
N SER A 307 14.92 14.71 -4.83
CA SER A 307 16.00 14.90 -5.81
C SER A 307 16.62 13.57 -6.27
N GLU A 308 16.82 12.60 -5.38
CA GLU A 308 17.35 11.29 -5.75
C GLU A 308 16.35 10.51 -6.62
N ALA A 309 15.06 10.66 -6.35
CA ALA A 309 13.98 10.00 -7.07
C ALA A 309 13.79 10.49 -8.52
N SER A 310 14.48 11.56 -8.94
CA SER A 310 14.49 11.96 -10.36
C SER A 310 15.25 10.97 -11.24
N ASP A 311 16.15 10.18 -10.66
CA ASP A 311 16.78 9.05 -11.34
C ASP A 311 15.91 7.79 -11.17
N PRO A 312 15.35 7.22 -12.24
CA PRO A 312 14.54 6.00 -12.19
C PRO A 312 15.26 4.79 -11.57
N LEU A 313 16.60 4.74 -11.64
CA LEU A 313 17.38 3.64 -11.07
C LEU A 313 17.30 3.61 -9.55
N ASN A 314 17.09 4.76 -8.90
CA ASN A 314 16.97 4.86 -7.45
C ASN A 314 15.61 4.39 -6.91
N VAL A 315 14.65 4.08 -7.80
CA VAL A 315 13.28 3.70 -7.39
C VAL A 315 12.82 2.35 -7.94
N VAL A 316 13.51 1.80 -8.94
CA VAL A 316 13.09 0.58 -9.66
C VAL A 316 12.93 -0.63 -8.76
N ASN A 317 13.76 -0.75 -7.72
CA ASN A 317 13.82 -1.92 -6.85
C ASN A 317 13.14 -1.72 -5.49
N LEU A 318 12.61 -0.53 -5.18
CA LEU A 318 12.10 -0.21 -3.85
C LEU A 318 10.92 -1.10 -3.44
N THR A 319 10.13 -1.61 -4.38
CA THR A 319 8.99 -2.48 -4.07
C THR A 319 9.32 -3.98 -4.06
N ARG A 320 10.61 -4.37 -4.15
CA ARG A 320 10.98 -5.80 -4.28
C ARG A 320 10.56 -6.65 -3.09
N LEU A 321 10.42 -6.06 -1.91
CA LEU A 321 10.02 -6.76 -0.68
C LEU A 321 8.51 -6.75 -0.41
N ILE A 322 7.72 -5.94 -1.13
CA ILE A 322 6.27 -5.79 -0.89
C ILE A 322 5.42 -6.40 -2.01
N ARG A 323 5.87 -6.33 -3.26
CA ARG A 323 5.10 -6.83 -4.42
C ARG A 323 4.80 -8.34 -4.38
N PRO A 324 5.68 -9.23 -3.90
CA PRO A 324 5.37 -10.66 -3.83
C PRO A 324 4.05 -10.96 -3.10
N PHE A 325 3.72 -10.20 -2.05
CA PHE A 325 2.49 -10.41 -1.27
C PHE A 325 1.22 -9.85 -1.94
N ASN A 326 1.34 -9.02 -2.98
CA ASN A 326 0.21 -8.74 -3.88
C ASN A 326 -0.06 -9.96 -4.76
N LEU A 327 1.00 -10.56 -5.31
CA LEU A 327 0.89 -11.75 -6.17
C LEU A 327 0.19 -12.88 -5.42
N SER A 328 0.65 -13.21 -4.22
CA SER A 328 0.05 -14.29 -3.42
C SER A 328 -1.29 -13.93 -2.77
N GLY A 329 -1.69 -12.65 -2.77
CA GLY A 329 -2.93 -12.18 -2.17
C GLY A 329 -2.98 -12.19 -0.64
N HIS A 330 -1.90 -12.52 0.06
CA HIS A 330 -1.84 -12.53 1.54
C HIS A 330 -1.93 -11.13 2.14
N PRO A 331 -2.50 -10.95 3.34
CA PRO A 331 -2.52 -9.67 4.02
C PRO A 331 -1.10 -9.28 4.44
N ALA A 332 -0.76 -8.01 4.24
CA ALA A 332 0.56 -7.48 4.56
C ALA A 332 0.46 -6.06 5.14
N MET A 333 1.16 -5.80 6.25
CA MET A 333 1.15 -4.51 6.94
C MET A 333 2.56 -3.93 6.99
N SER A 334 2.74 -2.66 6.60
CA SER A 334 3.94 -1.89 6.91
C SER A 334 3.77 -1.16 8.24
N LEU A 335 4.77 -1.28 9.11
CA LEU A 335 4.80 -0.68 10.45
C LEU A 335 6.14 0.05 10.65
N PRO A 336 6.14 1.34 11.03
CA PRO A 336 7.36 2.09 11.33
C PRO A 336 8.15 1.47 12.49
N ILE A 337 9.48 1.42 12.37
CA ILE A 337 10.37 0.85 13.40
C ILE A 337 11.52 1.78 13.80
N GLY A 338 11.73 2.89 13.09
CA GLY A 338 12.76 3.86 13.45
C GLY A 338 13.16 4.76 12.29
N VAL A 339 14.30 5.40 12.47
CA VAL A 339 14.88 6.37 11.52
C VAL A 339 16.37 6.08 11.40
N ILE A 340 16.90 6.10 10.18
CA ILE A 340 18.32 6.02 9.86
C ILE A 340 18.66 7.21 8.97
N ASP A 341 19.68 7.99 9.33
CA ASP A 341 20.13 9.17 8.57
C ASP A 341 19.00 10.15 8.21
N GLY A 342 18.06 10.35 9.15
CA GLY A 342 16.90 11.22 8.95
C GLY A 342 15.80 10.64 8.06
N ARG A 343 15.90 9.37 7.64
CA ARG A 343 14.92 8.68 6.78
C ARG A 343 14.17 7.58 7.54
N PRO A 344 12.85 7.43 7.32
CA PRO A 344 12.08 6.43 8.03
C PRO A 344 12.42 5.02 7.58
N VAL A 345 12.33 4.10 8.54
CA VAL A 345 12.45 2.65 8.32
C VAL A 345 11.21 1.97 8.86
N ALA A 346 10.70 1.01 8.10
CA ALA A 346 9.53 0.22 8.46
C ALA A 346 9.78 -1.27 8.25
N MET A 347 9.19 -2.10 9.11
CA MET A 347 9.08 -3.54 8.89
C MET A 347 7.72 -3.88 8.31
N GLN A 348 7.64 -5.00 7.61
CA GLN A 348 6.42 -5.55 7.06
C GLN A 348 6.05 -6.83 7.80
N LEU A 349 4.76 -7.00 8.08
CA LEU A 349 4.17 -8.16 8.75
C LEU A 349 3.24 -8.89 7.79
N ILE A 350 3.36 -10.21 7.67
CA ILE A 350 2.52 -11.07 6.83
C ILE A 350 1.93 -12.19 7.67
N THR A 351 0.67 -12.53 7.44
CA THR A 351 0.01 -13.69 8.04
C THR A 351 -0.86 -14.41 7.00
N HIS A 352 -1.58 -15.44 7.42
CA HIS A 352 -2.48 -16.21 6.57
C HIS A 352 -3.54 -15.33 5.90
N LYS A 353 -3.97 -15.75 4.70
CA LYS A 353 -5.17 -15.18 4.06
C LYS A 353 -6.35 -15.22 5.03
N ASN A 354 -7.16 -14.16 5.01
CA ASN A 354 -8.33 -13.95 5.86
C ASN A 354 -8.05 -13.76 7.36
N HIS A 355 -6.78 -13.65 7.76
CA HIS A 355 -6.38 -13.33 9.14
C HIS A 355 -6.03 -11.84 9.30
N ASP A 356 -6.62 -10.96 8.48
CA ASP A 356 -6.40 -9.51 8.46
C ASP A 356 -6.58 -8.84 9.84
N LEU A 357 -7.65 -9.20 10.53
CA LEU A 357 -7.92 -8.71 11.88
C LEU A 357 -6.91 -9.25 12.90
N ASN A 358 -6.48 -10.51 12.77
CA ASN A 358 -5.44 -11.07 13.62
C ASN A 358 -4.12 -10.34 13.39
N LEU A 359 -3.79 -9.99 12.14
CA LEU A 359 -2.61 -9.20 11.80
C LEU A 359 -2.62 -7.84 12.52
N CYS A 360 -3.78 -7.20 12.62
CA CYS A 360 -3.94 -5.95 13.38
C CYS A 360 -3.66 -6.14 14.88
N VAL A 361 -4.13 -7.24 15.47
CA VAL A 361 -3.87 -7.57 16.88
C VAL A 361 -2.40 -7.93 17.09
N TYR A 362 -1.79 -8.72 16.20
CA TYR A 362 -0.36 -9.06 16.25
C TYR A 362 0.51 -7.80 16.17
N ALA A 363 0.21 -6.89 15.25
CA ALA A 363 0.94 -5.63 15.12
C ALA A 363 0.89 -4.81 16.42
N LYS A 364 -0.29 -4.71 17.05
CA LYS A 364 -0.44 -4.02 18.34
C LYS A 364 0.45 -4.63 19.43
N LYS A 365 0.39 -5.96 19.61
CA LYS A 365 1.20 -6.66 20.63
C LYS A 365 2.70 -6.59 20.36
N LEU A 366 3.07 -6.61 19.09
CA LEU A 366 4.45 -6.46 18.65
C LEU A 366 5.00 -5.08 19.04
N VAL A 367 4.23 -4.01 18.79
CA VAL A 367 4.60 -2.64 19.20
C VAL A 367 4.71 -2.50 20.72
N GLU A 368 3.77 -3.08 21.46
CA GLU A 368 3.79 -3.11 22.94
C GLU A 368 5.00 -3.89 23.51
N SER A 369 5.66 -4.72 22.70
CA SER A 369 6.87 -5.47 23.10
C SER A 369 8.18 -4.70 22.83
N PHE A 370 8.12 -3.54 22.16
CA PHE A 370 9.28 -2.69 21.87
C PHE A 370 9.51 -1.60 22.91
N THR A 371 8.50 -1.35 23.75
CA THR A 371 8.52 -0.43 24.89
C THR A 371 8.91 -1.16 26.15
#